data_AF-A0A8E0VL79-F1
#
_entry.id   AF-A0A8E0VL79-F1
#
_cell.length_a   1.000
_cell.length_b   1.000
_cell.length_c   1.000
_cell.angle_alpha   90.00
_cell.angle_beta   90.00
_cell.angle_gamma   90.00
#
_symmetry.space_group_name_H-M   'P 1'
#
loop_
_entity.id
_entity.type
_entity.pdbx_description
1 polymer ?
#
loop_
_entity_poly.entity_id
_entity_poly.type
_entity_poly.pdbx_seq_one_letter_code
_entity_poly.pdbx_strand_id
1 'polypeptide(L)'
;MLRVRSCSVLDVETTKITDELLKKIKGTPTEMKLLEDVLRAIRELKETPDNLEEFVVRAVANNESVQALRNWIFHEKQKINDRIKFEWSTSEPSSSGSWGYLEKAQAGWERKMLRSLNSMCQELGIHLAGSVSCLTFARKLGLNKRDSRQSEAILMNWTELSLVFNKPSPIKPVFGPKDLLEVLISIKHPNVRNHLRTTADESTGRLFQYWGLFNLPIRVKNLSELDVQYYNQLKLRVAEDECMTDLLVCKEVQLTASNDDMHFVFCDYTYQVLLPFTRDSTILEHFQSSLANPPRAIGKKANVSQVFPPSGVIPFHGFSMYVLPLCYLYDDPVTLYVIFRQLYIRYFYKLHTISNDPSSILGLCLLFERLLQWREPEIFFHLRSNGIQP
;
A
#
# COMPACT_ATOMS: atom_id res chain seq x y z
N MET A 1 -41.27 -4.46 -35.41
CA MET A 1 -39.98 -4.60 -34.71
C MET A 1 -39.91 -3.49 -33.66
N LEU A 2 -40.40 -3.74 -32.44
CA LEU A 2 -40.44 -2.75 -31.36
C LEU A 2 -39.01 -2.50 -30.85
N ARG A 3 -38.53 -1.25 -30.95
CA ARG A 3 -37.24 -0.84 -30.38
C ARG A 3 -37.49 -0.31 -28.97
N VAL A 4 -37.00 -1.03 -27.97
CA VAL A 4 -36.91 -0.52 -26.59
C VAL A 4 -35.85 0.57 -26.58
N ARG A 5 -36.24 1.82 -26.28
CA ARG A 5 -35.30 2.92 -26.06
C ARG A 5 -34.67 2.78 -24.68
N SER A 6 -33.34 2.73 -24.62
CA SER A 6 -32.59 2.83 -23.37
C SER A 6 -32.82 4.20 -22.71
N CYS A 7 -33.24 4.20 -21.45
CA CYS A 7 -33.42 5.40 -20.66
C CYS A 7 -32.08 6.15 -20.55
N SER A 8 -32.08 7.45 -20.86
CA SER A 8 -30.90 8.30 -20.70
C SER A 8 -30.61 8.47 -19.21
N VAL A 9 -29.40 8.05 -18.82
CA VAL A 9 -28.85 7.97 -17.45
C VAL A 9 -29.19 6.67 -16.71
N LEU A 10 -28.65 5.56 -17.20
CA LEU A 10 -28.48 4.32 -16.44
C LEU A 10 -26.97 4.07 -16.26
N ASP A 11 -26.56 3.53 -15.11
CA ASP A 11 -25.16 3.12 -14.93
C ASP A 11 -24.79 1.96 -15.90
N VAL A 12 -23.49 1.75 -16.10
CA VAL A 12 -22.99 0.80 -17.11
C VAL A 12 -23.42 -0.65 -16.80
N GLU A 13 -23.54 -0.98 -15.51
CA GLU A 13 -24.01 -2.28 -15.02
C GLU A 13 -25.47 -2.50 -15.38
N THR A 14 -26.34 -1.51 -15.10
CA THR A 14 -27.77 -1.57 -15.43
C THR A 14 -27.98 -1.66 -16.94
N THR A 15 -27.16 -0.97 -17.73
CA THR A 15 -27.24 -1.04 -19.21
C THR A 15 -26.85 -2.43 -19.72
N LYS A 16 -25.73 -3.00 -19.25
CA LYS A 16 -25.27 -4.35 -19.66
C LYS A 16 -26.24 -5.45 -19.22
N ILE A 17 -26.80 -5.35 -18.01
CA ILE A 17 -27.82 -6.29 -17.50
C ILE A 17 -29.09 -6.21 -18.35
N THR A 18 -29.52 -4.99 -18.70
CA THR A 18 -30.73 -4.78 -19.51
C THR A 18 -30.56 -5.37 -20.92
N ASP A 19 -29.42 -5.16 -21.56
CA ASP A 19 -29.14 -5.72 -22.88
C ASP A 19 -29.12 -7.25 -22.88
N GLU A 20 -28.54 -7.88 -21.85
CA GLU A 20 -28.51 -9.34 -21.72
C GLU A 20 -29.91 -9.93 -21.41
N LEU A 21 -30.70 -9.25 -20.57
CA LEU A 21 -32.11 -9.64 -20.33
C LEU A 21 -32.91 -9.59 -21.64
N LEU A 22 -32.74 -8.54 -22.43
CA LEU A 22 -33.42 -8.37 -23.73
C LEU A 22 -33.00 -9.40 -24.77
N LYS A 23 -31.76 -9.91 -24.71
CA LYS A 23 -31.34 -11.04 -25.56
C LYS A 23 -31.96 -12.35 -25.11
N LYS A 24 -31.99 -12.62 -23.80
CA LYS A 24 -32.47 -13.89 -23.24
C LYS A 24 -33.99 -14.04 -23.24
N ILE A 25 -34.74 -12.95 -23.14
CA ILE A 25 -36.20 -13.02 -23.14
C ILE A 25 -36.75 -13.46 -24.51
N LYS A 26 -36.00 -13.21 -25.58
CA LYS A 26 -36.39 -13.56 -26.95
C LYS A 26 -36.56 -15.06 -27.12
N GLY A 27 -37.71 -15.48 -27.64
CA GLY A 27 -38.09 -16.88 -27.84
C GLY A 27 -38.57 -17.59 -26.57
N THR A 28 -38.75 -16.89 -25.45
CA THR A 28 -39.29 -17.50 -24.21
C THR A 28 -40.82 -17.55 -24.22
N PRO A 29 -41.44 -18.50 -23.48
CA PRO A 29 -42.89 -18.53 -23.29
C PRO A 29 -43.45 -17.22 -22.71
N THR A 30 -42.66 -16.56 -21.86
CA THR A 30 -43.01 -15.27 -21.27
C THR A 30 -43.12 -14.16 -22.31
N GLU A 31 -42.19 -14.10 -23.28
CA GLU A 31 -42.27 -13.14 -24.39
C GLU A 31 -43.47 -13.42 -25.31
N MET A 32 -43.70 -14.68 -25.66
CA MET A 32 -44.81 -15.07 -26.53
C MET A 32 -46.16 -14.72 -25.91
N LYS A 33 -46.35 -15.02 -24.62
CA LYS A 33 -47.58 -14.67 -23.89
C LYS A 33 -47.77 -13.15 -23.78
N LEU A 34 -46.69 -12.40 -23.55
CA LEU A 34 -46.73 -10.94 -23.54
C LEU A 34 -47.12 -10.38 -24.92
N LEU A 35 -46.59 -10.94 -26.00
CA LEU A 35 -46.92 -10.53 -27.37
C LEU A 35 -48.38 -10.82 -27.71
N GLU A 36 -48.92 -11.97 -27.30
CA GLU A 36 -50.34 -12.31 -27.48
C GLU A 36 -51.27 -11.34 -26.74
N ASP A 37 -50.92 -10.97 -25.51
CA ASP A 37 -51.72 -10.00 -24.74
C ASP A 37 -51.61 -8.58 -25.31
N VAL A 38 -50.45 -8.19 -25.82
CA VAL A 38 -50.28 -6.92 -26.57
C VAL A 38 -51.11 -6.93 -27.86
N LEU A 39 -51.08 -8.02 -28.62
CA LEU A 39 -51.88 -8.16 -29.84
C LEU A 39 -53.38 -8.17 -29.55
N ARG A 40 -53.81 -8.77 -28.43
CA ARG A 40 -55.20 -8.72 -27.96
C ARG A 40 -55.61 -7.29 -27.62
N ALA A 41 -54.79 -6.57 -26.85
CA ALA A 41 -55.03 -5.16 -26.51
C ALA A 41 -55.11 -4.26 -27.77
N ILE A 42 -54.30 -4.54 -28.79
CA ILE A 42 -54.34 -3.82 -30.08
C ILE A 42 -55.60 -4.18 -30.88
N ARG A 43 -56.04 -5.45 -30.88
CA ARG A 43 -57.26 -5.88 -31.58
C ARG A 43 -58.54 -5.32 -30.96
N GLU A 44 -58.51 -5.00 -29.68
CA GLU A 44 -59.63 -4.40 -28.94
C GLU A 44 -59.71 -2.87 -29.11
N LEU A 45 -58.77 -2.25 -29.84
CA LEU A 45 -58.82 -0.83 -30.18
C LEU A 45 -60.00 -0.54 -31.11
N LYS A 46 -60.92 0.30 -30.64
CA LYS A 46 -62.00 0.86 -31.46
C LYS A 46 -61.56 2.07 -32.28
N GLU A 47 -60.56 2.80 -31.81
CA GLU A 47 -59.98 4.00 -32.42
C GLU A 47 -58.45 4.01 -32.23
N THR A 48 -57.70 4.64 -33.14
CA THR A 48 -56.23 4.72 -33.07
C THR A 48 -55.80 5.79 -32.05
N PRO A 49 -55.11 5.42 -30.96
CA PRO A 49 -54.68 6.37 -29.93
C PRO A 49 -53.50 7.24 -30.38
N ASP A 50 -53.42 8.47 -29.86
CA ASP A 50 -52.36 9.44 -30.16
C ASP A 50 -50.96 8.94 -29.79
N ASN A 51 -50.86 8.15 -28.71
CA ASN A 51 -49.61 7.49 -28.29
C ASN A 51 -49.86 6.00 -28.04
N LEU A 52 -49.68 5.21 -29.09
CA LEU A 52 -49.86 3.77 -29.07
C LEU A 52 -48.95 3.05 -28.05
N GLU A 53 -47.73 3.56 -27.83
CA GLU A 53 -46.77 2.95 -26.89
C GLU A 53 -47.28 3.06 -25.45
N GLU A 54 -47.70 4.25 -25.05
CA GLU A 54 -48.20 4.49 -23.70
C GLU A 54 -49.53 3.76 -23.44
N PHE A 55 -50.40 3.69 -24.45
CA PHE A 55 -51.64 2.92 -24.37
C PHE A 55 -51.37 1.43 -24.11
N VAL A 56 -50.50 0.81 -24.92
CA VAL A 56 -50.17 -0.62 -24.79
C VAL A 56 -49.52 -0.92 -23.44
N VAL A 57 -48.61 -0.05 -22.97
CA VAL A 57 -47.98 -0.21 -21.64
C VAL A 57 -49.03 -0.18 -20.53
N ARG A 58 -49.99 0.76 -20.57
CA ARG A 58 -51.06 0.84 -19.57
C ARG A 58 -52.04 -0.33 -19.64
N ALA A 59 -52.45 -0.73 -20.85
CA ALA A 59 -53.42 -1.81 -21.07
C ALA A 59 -52.88 -3.16 -20.57
N VAL A 60 -51.57 -3.38 -20.66
CA VAL A 60 -50.94 -4.65 -20.31
C VAL A 60 -50.30 -4.62 -18.91
N ALA A 61 -50.13 -3.45 -18.28
CA ALA A 61 -49.45 -3.26 -17.00
C ALA A 61 -49.97 -4.11 -15.83
N ASN A 62 -51.28 -4.41 -15.81
CA ASN A 62 -51.93 -5.19 -14.74
C ASN A 62 -52.21 -6.64 -15.14
N ASN A 63 -51.78 -7.07 -16.32
CA ASN A 63 -52.01 -8.44 -16.78
C ASN A 63 -51.06 -9.42 -16.06
N GLU A 64 -51.54 -10.64 -15.85
CA GLU A 64 -50.73 -11.73 -15.28
C GLU A 64 -49.43 -11.95 -16.05
N SER A 65 -49.42 -11.68 -17.36
CA SER A 65 -48.23 -11.79 -18.22
C SER A 65 -47.14 -10.76 -17.87
N VAL A 66 -47.51 -9.56 -17.40
CA VAL A 66 -46.52 -8.58 -16.90
C VAL A 66 -46.02 -8.97 -15.51
N GLN A 67 -46.85 -9.57 -14.67
CA GLN A 67 -46.37 -10.11 -13.40
C GLN A 67 -45.44 -11.31 -13.61
N ALA A 68 -45.76 -12.19 -14.57
CA ALA A 68 -44.88 -13.28 -14.99
C ALA A 68 -43.55 -12.75 -15.56
N LEU A 69 -43.60 -11.67 -16.36
CA LEU A 69 -42.41 -10.96 -16.82
C LEU A 69 -41.57 -10.42 -15.65
N ARG A 70 -42.19 -9.76 -14.66
CA ARG A 70 -41.49 -9.24 -13.48
C ARG A 70 -40.82 -10.36 -12.68
N ASN A 71 -41.52 -11.47 -12.45
CA ASN A 71 -40.97 -12.62 -11.75
C ASN A 71 -39.81 -13.26 -12.55
N TRP A 72 -39.97 -13.38 -13.88
CA TRP A 72 -38.92 -13.87 -14.77
C TRP A 72 -37.69 -12.95 -14.74
N ILE A 73 -37.88 -11.64 -14.86
CA ILE A 73 -36.81 -10.64 -14.73
C ILE A 73 -36.14 -10.77 -13.37
N PHE A 74 -36.88 -10.93 -12.27
CA PHE A 74 -36.30 -11.05 -10.93
C PHE A 74 -35.35 -12.24 -10.82
N HIS A 75 -35.76 -13.42 -11.30
CA HIS A 75 -34.91 -14.61 -11.27
C HIS A 75 -33.76 -14.56 -12.28
N GLU A 76 -34.01 -14.07 -13.49
CA GLU A 76 -33.01 -14.06 -14.55
C GLU A 76 -31.98 -12.93 -14.37
N LYS A 77 -32.41 -11.79 -13.78
CA LYS A 77 -31.51 -10.72 -13.35
C LYS A 77 -30.49 -11.24 -12.36
N GLN A 78 -30.91 -12.06 -11.39
CA GLN A 78 -29.97 -12.63 -10.42
C GLN A 78 -28.90 -13.49 -11.12
N LYS A 79 -29.32 -14.39 -12.02
CA LYS A 79 -28.39 -15.26 -12.79
C LYS A 79 -27.47 -14.48 -13.74
N ILE A 80 -28.01 -13.48 -14.45
CA ILE A 80 -27.22 -12.61 -15.33
C ILE A 80 -26.25 -11.78 -14.51
N ASN A 81 -26.67 -11.28 -13.35
CA ASN A 81 -25.81 -10.54 -12.44
C ASN A 81 -24.67 -11.43 -11.94
N ASP A 82 -24.96 -12.66 -11.53
CA ASP A 82 -23.95 -13.63 -11.11
C ASP A 82 -23.00 -14.01 -12.26
N ARG A 83 -23.51 -14.17 -13.48
CA ARG A 83 -22.70 -14.43 -14.68
C ARG A 83 -21.87 -13.24 -15.11
N ILE A 84 -22.41 -12.02 -15.08
CA ILE A 84 -21.66 -10.79 -15.41
C ILE A 84 -20.58 -10.53 -14.35
N LYS A 85 -20.88 -10.77 -13.07
CA LYS A 85 -19.89 -10.80 -11.99
C LYS A 85 -18.83 -11.87 -12.23
N PHE A 86 -19.19 -13.02 -12.78
CA PHE A 86 -18.26 -14.09 -13.20
C PHE A 86 -17.42 -13.72 -14.44
N GLU A 87 -17.99 -13.09 -15.46
CA GLU A 87 -17.26 -12.58 -16.62
C GLU A 87 -16.27 -11.47 -16.23
N TRP A 88 -16.68 -10.59 -15.31
CA TRP A 88 -15.82 -9.56 -14.75
C TRP A 88 -14.75 -10.12 -13.81
N SER A 89 -15.02 -11.25 -13.14
CA SER A 89 -14.03 -11.94 -12.31
C SER A 89 -13.00 -12.72 -13.14
N THR A 90 -13.31 -13.06 -14.40
CA THR A 90 -12.45 -13.84 -15.31
C THR A 90 -11.64 -13.00 -16.31
N SER A 91 -11.97 -11.73 -16.53
CA SER A 91 -11.19 -10.85 -17.42
C SER A 91 -9.84 -10.47 -16.81
N GLU A 92 -8.73 -10.94 -17.40
CA GLU A 92 -7.38 -10.49 -17.02
C GLU A 92 -7.28 -8.96 -17.12
N PRO A 93 -6.63 -8.28 -16.15
CA PRO A 93 -6.25 -6.89 -16.36
C PRO A 93 -5.28 -6.86 -17.52
N SER A 94 -5.71 -6.27 -18.63
CA SER A 94 -4.92 -6.13 -19.84
C SER A 94 -3.51 -5.67 -19.49
N SER A 95 -2.54 -6.55 -19.72
CA SER A 95 -1.09 -6.31 -19.65
C SER A 95 -0.61 -5.20 -20.59
N SER A 96 -1.54 -4.58 -21.32
CA SER A 96 -1.38 -3.44 -22.23
C SER A 96 -1.45 -2.07 -21.54
N GLY A 97 -1.69 -1.99 -20.22
CA GLY A 97 -1.77 -0.71 -19.50
C GLY A 97 -0.44 -0.27 -18.90
N SER A 98 0.01 0.97 -19.20
CA SER A 98 1.11 1.60 -18.46
C SER A 98 0.80 1.68 -16.96
N TRP A 99 1.73 1.20 -16.12
CA TRP A 99 1.65 1.26 -14.65
C TRP A 99 1.84 2.68 -14.08
N GLY A 100 1.77 3.73 -14.91
CA GLY A 100 2.03 5.12 -14.51
C GLY A 100 1.15 5.66 -13.38
N TYR A 101 0.00 5.02 -13.09
CA TYR A 101 -0.79 5.34 -11.90
C TYR A 101 -0.12 4.90 -10.58
N LEU A 102 0.62 3.78 -10.58
CA LEU A 102 1.43 3.33 -9.44
C LEU A 102 2.64 4.24 -9.25
N GLU A 103 3.31 4.63 -10.34
CA GLU A 103 4.40 5.61 -10.29
C GLU A 103 3.91 6.95 -9.71
N LYS A 104 2.72 7.41 -10.14
CA LYS A 104 2.08 8.61 -9.58
C LYS A 104 1.72 8.44 -8.10
N ALA A 105 1.27 7.26 -7.69
CA ALA A 105 0.96 6.97 -6.29
C ALA A 105 2.24 6.96 -5.43
N GLN A 106 3.32 6.31 -5.89
CA GLN A 106 4.63 6.30 -5.25
C GLN A 106 5.19 7.72 -5.11
N ALA A 107 5.22 8.51 -6.20
CA ALA A 107 5.65 9.91 -6.15
C ALA A 107 4.73 10.79 -5.29
N GLY A 108 3.45 10.44 -5.17
CA GLY A 108 2.50 11.08 -4.24
C GLY A 108 2.84 10.80 -2.79
N TRP A 109 3.15 9.54 -2.48
CA TRP A 109 3.57 9.07 -1.16
C TRP A 109 4.86 9.76 -0.71
N GLU A 110 5.88 9.80 -1.57
CA GLU A 110 7.16 10.49 -1.30
C GLU A 110 6.97 11.97 -0.98
N ARG A 111 6.14 12.67 -1.75
CA ARG A 111 5.83 14.07 -1.47
C ARG A 111 5.07 14.24 -0.15
N LYS A 112 4.21 13.29 0.25
CA LYS A 112 3.54 13.32 1.56
C LYS A 112 4.56 13.17 2.69
N MET A 113 5.46 12.19 2.59
CA MET A 113 6.56 11.98 3.55
C MET A 113 7.43 13.24 3.69
N LEU A 114 7.89 13.81 2.58
CA LEU A 114 8.73 15.01 2.58
C LEU A 114 8.01 16.23 3.14
N ARG A 115 6.71 16.42 2.86
CA ARG A 115 5.91 17.50 3.46
C ARG A 115 5.77 17.34 4.96
N SER A 116 5.51 16.12 5.45
CA SER A 116 5.42 15.84 6.89
C SER A 116 6.73 16.15 7.58
N LEU A 117 7.84 15.70 7.00
CA LEU A 117 9.18 16.00 7.50
C LEU A 117 9.44 17.51 7.52
N ASN A 118 9.17 18.23 6.42
CA ASN A 118 9.31 19.69 6.35
C ASN A 118 8.45 20.43 7.38
N SER A 119 7.21 19.99 7.60
CA SER A 119 6.28 20.59 8.56
C SER A 119 6.77 20.41 10.00
N MET A 120 7.12 19.18 10.38
CA MET A 120 7.69 18.87 11.69
C MET A 120 8.95 19.69 11.93
N CYS A 121 9.79 19.78 10.92
CA CYS A 121 10.99 20.57 11.00
C CYS A 121 10.66 22.05 11.21
N GLN A 122 9.73 22.64 10.44
CA GLN A 122 9.30 24.01 10.65
C GLN A 122 8.74 24.27 12.06
N GLU A 123 7.95 23.35 12.62
CA GLU A 123 7.39 23.43 13.98
C GLU A 123 8.50 23.51 15.04
N LEU A 124 9.58 22.78 14.84
CA LEU A 124 10.74 22.73 15.74
C LEU A 124 11.79 23.80 15.43
N GLY A 125 11.52 24.72 14.51
CA GLY A 125 12.50 25.72 14.04
C GLY A 125 13.64 25.13 13.21
N ILE A 126 13.47 23.90 12.71
CA ILE A 126 14.40 23.18 11.82
C ILE A 126 14.10 23.59 10.37
N HIS A 127 14.98 24.41 9.77
CA HIS A 127 14.79 24.84 8.39
C HIS A 127 15.35 23.81 7.38
N LEU A 128 14.46 23.13 6.65
CA LEU A 128 14.83 22.11 5.66
C LEU A 128 15.08 22.61 4.22
N ALA A 129 14.92 23.92 3.94
CA ALA A 129 15.05 24.45 2.59
C ALA A 129 16.19 25.48 2.44
N GLY A 130 17.12 25.14 1.53
CA GLY A 130 18.11 26.03 0.99
C GLY A 130 19.32 26.20 1.91
N SER A 131 20.39 25.43 1.61
CA SER A 131 21.74 25.42 2.23
C SER A 131 21.91 26.43 3.35
N VAL A 132 22.36 25.93 4.47
CA VAL A 132 23.78 25.59 4.51
C VAL A 132 23.81 24.22 5.19
N SER A 133 24.53 23.27 4.60
CA SER A 133 25.05 21.99 5.13
C SER A 133 24.48 21.48 6.47
N CYS A 134 24.46 20.16 6.69
CA CYS A 134 24.46 19.64 8.07
C CYS A 134 25.37 20.48 9.02
N LEU A 135 26.47 21.06 8.52
CA LEU A 135 27.39 22.00 9.18
C LEU A 135 26.86 23.40 9.58
N THR A 136 25.72 23.88 9.09
CA THR A 136 25.14 25.19 9.51
C THR A 136 23.76 25.05 10.11
N PHE A 137 23.06 23.97 9.78
CA PHE A 137 22.00 23.43 10.62
C PHE A 137 22.54 23.18 12.06
N ALA A 138 23.74 22.60 12.13
CA ALA A 138 24.56 22.46 13.32
C ALA A 138 24.83 23.75 14.10
N ARG A 139 25.28 24.81 13.42
CA ARG A 139 25.71 26.05 14.07
C ARG A 139 24.61 26.89 14.69
N LYS A 140 23.37 26.81 14.20
CA LYS A 140 22.29 27.73 14.60
C LYS A 140 21.34 27.14 15.66
N LEU A 141 21.34 25.81 15.82
CA LEU A 141 20.62 25.06 16.87
C LEU A 141 21.56 24.51 17.97
N GLY A 142 22.87 24.71 17.86
CA GLY A 142 23.87 24.16 18.80
C GLY A 142 24.27 22.71 18.51
N LEU A 143 23.77 22.10 17.44
CA LEU A 143 24.04 20.71 17.02
C LEU A 143 25.37 20.59 16.28
N ASN A 144 26.48 21.01 16.91
CA ASN A 144 27.82 21.06 16.32
C ASN A 144 28.28 19.69 15.77
N LYS A 145 29.44 19.66 15.06
CA LYS A 145 30.34 18.50 15.21
C LYS A 145 30.34 18.21 16.71
N ARG A 146 29.88 17.02 17.12
CA ARG A 146 29.74 16.78 18.56
C ARG A 146 31.05 17.17 19.21
N ASP A 147 30.95 17.92 20.29
CA ASP A 147 32.15 18.37 20.96
C ASP A 147 33.01 17.14 21.32
N SER A 148 34.30 17.35 21.49
CA SER A 148 35.21 16.22 21.71
C SER A 148 34.77 15.33 22.87
N ARG A 149 34.11 15.89 23.90
CA ARG A 149 33.64 15.15 25.07
C ARG A 149 32.38 14.34 24.77
N GLN A 150 31.45 14.89 24.00
CA GLN A 150 30.25 14.20 23.55
C GLN A 150 30.58 13.05 22.59
N SER A 151 31.48 13.29 21.64
CA SER A 151 31.96 12.26 20.71
C SER A 151 32.67 11.14 21.48
N GLU A 152 33.57 11.48 22.41
CA GLU A 152 34.25 10.52 23.28
C GLU A 152 33.26 9.74 24.16
N ALA A 153 32.26 10.42 24.74
CA ALA A 153 31.22 9.77 25.55
C ALA A 153 30.38 8.77 24.75
N ILE A 154 30.05 9.05 23.48
CA ILE A 154 29.34 8.10 22.61
C ILE A 154 30.22 6.89 22.29
N LEU A 155 31.50 7.13 22.01
CA LEU A 155 32.42 6.05 21.67
C LEU A 155 32.73 5.15 22.87
N MET A 156 32.90 5.73 24.06
CA MET A 156 33.12 5.02 25.32
C MET A 156 31.88 4.23 25.75
N ASN A 157 30.68 4.79 25.58
CA ASN A 157 29.42 4.17 25.99
C ASN A 157 28.66 3.55 24.81
N TRP A 158 29.36 3.06 23.78
CA TRP A 158 28.71 2.52 22.58
C TRP A 158 27.83 1.29 22.86
N THR A 159 28.10 0.55 23.93
CA THR A 159 27.28 -0.58 24.37
C THR A 159 26.07 -0.16 25.22
N GLU A 160 26.05 1.07 25.68
CA GLU A 160 25.05 1.65 26.60
C GLU A 160 24.54 2.98 26.04
N LEU A 161 24.25 3.00 24.73
CA LEU A 161 23.78 4.19 24.01
C LEU A 161 22.48 4.76 24.57
N SER A 162 21.66 3.96 25.23
CA SER A 162 20.48 4.38 25.98
C SER A 162 20.83 5.43 27.04
N LEU A 163 22.00 5.37 27.69
CA LEU A 163 22.43 6.40 28.63
C LEU A 163 22.64 7.77 27.98
N VAL A 164 22.98 7.78 26.69
CA VAL A 164 23.26 8.99 25.91
C VAL A 164 22.01 9.50 25.17
N PHE A 165 21.24 8.57 24.59
CA PHE A 165 20.19 8.84 23.61
C PHE A 165 18.75 8.69 24.15
N ASN A 166 18.55 8.20 25.38
CA ASN A 166 17.21 8.00 25.96
C ASN A 166 16.54 9.31 26.44
N LYS A 167 17.12 10.48 26.14
CA LYS A 167 16.45 11.75 26.42
C LYS A 167 15.16 11.85 25.59
N PRO A 168 14.03 12.28 26.17
CA PRO A 168 12.76 12.34 25.46
C PRO A 168 12.89 13.20 24.20
N SER A 169 12.63 12.59 23.05
CA SER A 169 12.71 13.30 21.77
C SER A 169 11.42 14.12 21.56
N PRO A 170 11.51 15.45 21.34
CA PRO A 170 10.34 16.30 21.10
C PRO A 170 9.72 16.06 19.72
N ILE A 171 10.44 15.33 18.85
CA ILE A 171 10.00 14.97 17.52
C ILE A 171 8.86 13.95 17.58
N LYS A 172 7.88 14.07 16.67
CA LYS A 172 6.86 13.05 16.37
C LYS A 172 7.32 12.18 15.20
N PRO A 173 6.84 10.94 15.04
CA PRO A 173 7.13 10.17 13.83
C PRO A 173 6.69 10.91 12.55
N VAL A 174 7.47 10.81 11.47
CA VAL A 174 7.16 11.46 10.18
C VAL A 174 5.94 10.81 9.51
N PHE A 175 5.84 9.49 9.63
CA PHE A 175 4.73 8.66 9.17
C PHE A 175 4.75 7.32 9.91
N GLY A 176 3.67 6.54 9.80
CA GLY A 176 3.58 5.16 10.26
C GLY A 176 2.87 4.24 9.25
N PRO A 177 2.69 2.94 9.57
CA PRO A 177 2.12 1.96 8.65
C PRO A 177 0.70 2.32 8.19
N LYS A 178 -0.11 2.89 9.10
CA LYS A 178 -1.48 3.35 8.80
C LYS A 178 -1.50 4.41 7.69
N ASP A 179 -0.55 5.36 7.70
CA ASP A 179 -0.49 6.42 6.69
C ASP A 179 -0.25 5.88 5.28
N LEU A 180 0.53 4.81 5.18
CA LEU A 180 0.81 4.12 3.92
C LEU A 180 -0.40 3.29 3.47
N LEU A 181 -1.05 2.57 4.39
CA LEU A 181 -2.28 1.81 4.09
C LEU A 181 -3.39 2.71 3.54
N GLU A 182 -3.58 3.91 4.11
CA GLU A 182 -4.52 4.90 3.58
C GLU A 182 -4.20 5.30 2.13
N VAL A 183 -2.91 5.42 1.80
CA VAL A 183 -2.48 5.70 0.42
C VAL A 183 -2.80 4.51 -0.48
N LEU A 184 -2.49 3.28 -0.06
CA LEU A 184 -2.77 2.07 -0.84
C LEU A 184 -4.27 1.92 -1.14
N ILE A 185 -5.14 2.14 -0.14
CA ILE A 185 -6.60 2.10 -0.29
C ILE A 185 -7.09 3.17 -1.30
N SER A 186 -6.38 4.28 -1.42
CA SER A 186 -6.73 5.37 -2.35
C SER A 186 -6.29 5.12 -3.80
N ILE A 187 -5.44 4.13 -4.07
CA ILE A 187 -4.94 3.84 -5.42
C ILE A 187 -6.07 3.29 -6.28
N LYS A 188 -6.38 3.99 -7.38
CA LYS A 188 -7.36 3.55 -8.38
C LYS A 188 -6.67 3.26 -9.70
N HIS A 189 -6.88 2.07 -10.23
CA HIS A 189 -6.38 1.70 -11.56
C HIS A 189 -7.13 2.49 -12.65
N PRO A 190 -6.47 3.02 -13.70
CA PRO A 190 -7.08 3.84 -14.75
C PRO A 190 -8.26 3.15 -15.46
N ASN A 191 -8.13 1.83 -15.65
CA ASN A 191 -9.15 1.00 -16.28
C ASN A 191 -10.19 0.42 -15.29
N VAL A 192 -10.16 0.81 -14.01
CA VAL A 192 -11.13 0.34 -13.01
C VAL A 192 -12.11 1.46 -12.69
N ARG A 193 -13.26 1.43 -13.39
CA ARG A 193 -14.53 1.70 -12.73
C ARG A 193 -14.88 0.42 -11.96
N ASN A 194 -14.88 0.53 -10.64
CA ASN A 194 -15.18 -0.47 -9.60
C ASN A 194 -15.39 -1.91 -10.11
N HIS A 195 -14.39 -2.79 -10.04
CA HIS A 195 -14.65 -4.22 -9.78
C HIS A 195 -13.44 -4.85 -9.08
N LEU A 196 -13.78 -5.58 -8.01
CA LEU A 196 -12.87 -6.23 -7.08
C LEU A 196 -12.57 -7.63 -7.60
N ARG A 197 -11.27 -7.93 -7.60
CA ARG A 197 -10.70 -9.17 -8.11
C ARG A 197 -10.88 -10.25 -7.03
N THR A 198 -11.15 -11.50 -7.42
CA THR A 198 -10.21 -12.63 -7.31
C THR A 198 -10.87 -13.98 -7.64
N THR A 199 -10.03 -14.90 -8.09
CA THR A 199 -10.33 -16.20 -8.70
C THR A 199 -9.91 -17.36 -7.81
N ALA A 200 -10.52 -18.54 -8.03
CA ALA A 200 -9.78 -19.75 -8.40
C ALA A 200 -10.76 -20.85 -8.88
N ASP A 201 -10.37 -21.56 -9.94
CA ASP A 201 -10.93 -22.83 -10.39
C ASP A 201 -9.76 -23.62 -11.04
N GLU A 202 -9.70 -24.94 -11.22
CA GLU A 202 -10.66 -26.04 -11.10
C GLU A 202 -9.84 -27.36 -11.28
N SER A 203 -10.38 -28.51 -10.87
CA SER A 203 -10.20 -29.84 -11.51
C SER A 203 -8.80 -30.47 -11.80
N THR A 204 -7.65 -29.94 -11.37
CA THR A 204 -6.32 -30.50 -11.79
C THR A 204 -5.44 -31.22 -10.75
N GLY A 205 -5.90 -31.47 -9.52
CA GLY A 205 -5.25 -32.45 -8.61
C GLY A 205 -3.71 -32.30 -8.44
N ARG A 206 -3.14 -31.13 -8.70
CA ARG A 206 -1.73 -30.79 -8.52
C ARG A 206 -1.63 -29.38 -7.98
N LEU A 207 -1.22 -29.31 -6.72
CA LEU A 207 -0.78 -28.10 -6.05
C LEU A 207 0.42 -27.51 -6.79
N PHE A 208 0.31 -26.28 -7.30
CA PHE A 208 1.50 -25.43 -7.43
C PHE A 208 1.57 -24.51 -6.22
N GLN A 209 2.24 -25.07 -5.22
CA GLN A 209 2.72 -24.43 -4.03
C GLN A 209 3.87 -23.48 -4.38
N TYR A 210 3.62 -22.18 -4.34
CA TYR A 210 4.65 -21.21 -3.94
C TYR A 210 4.31 -20.71 -2.52
N TRP A 211 4.16 -21.66 -1.62
CA TRP A 211 4.42 -21.45 -0.20
C TRP A 211 5.73 -22.16 0.10
N GLY A 212 6.81 -21.41 -0.07
CA GLY A 212 7.99 -21.66 0.72
C GLY A 212 7.87 -20.81 1.98
N LEU A 213 7.84 -21.47 3.14
CA LEU A 213 8.55 -20.89 4.28
C LEU A 213 9.94 -20.56 3.75
N PHE A 214 10.28 -19.27 3.64
CA PHE A 214 11.67 -18.90 3.56
C PHE A 214 12.29 -19.27 4.91
N ASN A 215 12.70 -20.53 5.06
CA ASN A 215 13.96 -20.77 5.74
C ASN A 215 14.98 -20.03 4.88
N LEU A 216 15.33 -18.81 5.28
CA LEU A 216 16.62 -18.27 4.93
C LEU A 216 17.63 -19.10 5.73
N PRO A 217 18.37 -20.06 5.13
CA PRO A 217 19.72 -20.25 5.62
C PRO A 217 20.40 -18.91 5.35
N ILE A 218 20.45 -18.04 6.36
CA ILE A 218 21.32 -16.88 6.31
C ILE A 218 22.74 -17.45 6.40
N ARG A 219 23.25 -17.99 5.29
CA ARG A 219 24.68 -18.14 5.08
C ARG A 219 25.20 -16.75 4.82
N VAL A 220 25.50 -16.04 5.89
CA VAL A 220 26.44 -14.92 5.82
C VAL A 220 27.74 -15.53 5.33
N LYS A 221 28.35 -14.94 4.31
CA LYS A 221 29.81 -15.08 4.19
C LYS A 221 30.37 -14.65 5.55
N ASN A 222 31.33 -15.39 6.10
CA ASN A 222 32.00 -14.99 7.34
C ASN A 222 32.21 -13.48 7.34
N LEU A 223 31.81 -12.84 8.43
CA LEU A 223 31.86 -11.39 8.56
C LEU A 223 33.25 -10.93 8.16
N SER A 224 33.35 -10.19 7.06
CA SER A 224 34.66 -9.87 6.51
C SER A 224 35.29 -8.79 7.39
N GLU A 225 36.61 -8.76 7.48
CA GLU A 225 37.30 -7.66 8.16
C GLU A 225 36.90 -6.29 7.58
N LEU A 226 36.53 -6.25 6.29
CA LEU A 226 36.00 -5.07 5.62
C LEU A 226 34.64 -4.63 6.18
N ASP A 227 33.75 -5.56 6.53
CA ASP A 227 32.44 -5.23 7.12
C ASP A 227 32.60 -4.64 8.53
N VAL A 228 33.52 -5.21 9.34
CA VAL A 228 33.86 -4.66 10.67
C VAL A 228 34.42 -3.25 10.54
N GLN A 229 35.38 -3.05 9.62
CA GLN A 229 35.99 -1.74 9.38
C GLN A 229 34.95 -0.72 8.90
N TYR A 230 34.05 -1.13 8.01
CA TYR A 230 32.99 -0.27 7.51
C TYR A 230 32.00 0.13 8.61
N TYR A 231 31.56 -0.83 9.44
CA TYR A 231 30.73 -0.52 10.60
C TYR A 231 31.42 0.46 11.56
N ASN A 232 32.71 0.26 11.83
CA ASN A 232 33.48 1.16 12.68
C ASN A 232 33.58 2.58 12.10
N GLN A 233 33.70 2.73 10.78
CA GLN A 233 33.62 4.04 10.13
C GLN A 233 32.25 4.70 10.32
N LEU A 234 31.16 3.93 10.21
CA LEU A 234 29.81 4.44 10.47
C LEU A 234 29.63 4.83 11.93
N LYS A 235 30.14 4.03 12.88
CA LYS A 235 30.18 4.35 14.32
C LYS A 235 30.90 5.68 14.57
N LEU A 236 32.05 5.90 13.94
CA LEU A 236 32.78 7.18 14.05
C LEU A 236 31.96 8.35 13.51
N ARG A 237 31.31 8.19 12.33
CA ARG A 237 30.40 9.22 11.80
C ARG A 237 29.21 9.48 12.73
N VAL A 238 28.65 8.42 13.32
CA VAL A 238 27.59 8.55 14.32
C VAL A 238 28.09 9.32 15.53
N ALA A 239 29.34 9.17 15.97
CA ALA A 239 29.87 9.93 17.11
C ALA A 239 30.20 11.39 16.76
N GLU A 240 30.80 11.63 15.59
CA GLU A 240 31.23 12.95 15.13
C GLU A 240 30.09 13.85 14.69
N ASP A 241 29.14 13.31 13.93
CA ASP A 241 28.11 14.08 13.26
C ASP A 241 26.74 13.88 13.92
N GLU A 242 26.22 14.96 14.48
CA GLU A 242 24.82 15.01 14.92
C GLU A 242 23.89 15.18 13.71
N CYS A 243 22.86 14.33 13.63
CA CYS A 243 21.86 14.37 12.57
C CYS A 243 20.45 14.37 13.15
N MET A 244 19.53 15.06 12.46
CA MET A 244 18.10 15.02 12.81
C MET A 244 17.53 13.60 12.80
N THR A 245 18.06 12.70 11.97
CA THR A 245 17.64 11.29 12.01
C THR A 245 17.97 10.59 13.33
N ASP A 246 18.92 11.09 14.12
CA ASP A 246 19.23 10.55 15.45
C ASP A 246 18.03 10.80 16.38
N LEU A 247 17.42 11.99 16.31
CA LEU A 247 16.22 12.33 17.07
C LEU A 247 15.00 11.50 16.64
N LEU A 248 14.90 11.17 15.35
CA LEU A 248 13.87 10.24 14.85
C LEU A 248 14.10 8.82 15.36
N VAL A 249 15.34 8.34 15.35
CA VAL A 249 15.69 7.02 15.90
C VAL A 249 15.45 6.97 17.41
N CYS A 250 15.85 7.99 18.17
CA CYS A 250 15.53 8.09 19.59
C CYS A 250 14.03 8.03 19.85
N LYS A 251 13.25 8.78 19.06
CA LYS A 251 11.80 8.76 19.20
C LYS A 251 11.23 7.37 18.90
N GLU A 252 11.76 6.72 17.88
CA GLU A 252 11.36 5.37 17.51
C GLU A 252 11.57 4.42 18.68
N VAL A 253 12.81 4.29 19.16
CA VAL A 253 13.19 3.35 20.23
C VAL A 253 12.33 3.57 21.48
N GLN A 254 12.02 4.83 21.81
CA GLN A 254 11.14 5.20 22.91
C GLN A 254 9.69 4.72 22.74
N LEU A 255 9.17 4.72 21.52
CA LEU A 255 7.79 4.32 21.22
C LEU A 255 7.62 2.80 21.08
N THR A 256 8.72 2.08 20.87
CA THR A 256 8.73 0.64 20.58
C THR A 256 9.49 -0.12 21.65
N ALA A 257 10.80 -0.33 21.46
CA ALA A 257 11.66 -1.15 22.30
C ALA A 257 11.54 -0.78 23.78
N SER A 258 11.71 0.50 24.12
CA SER A 258 11.70 0.96 25.53
C SER A 258 10.34 0.86 26.21
N ASN A 259 9.25 0.78 25.43
CA ASN A 259 7.87 0.79 25.93
C ASN A 259 7.20 -0.59 25.78
N ASP A 260 7.98 -1.62 25.48
CA ASP A 260 7.50 -2.98 25.30
C ASP A 260 8.21 -3.94 26.28
N ASP A 261 7.41 -4.68 27.04
CA ASP A 261 7.88 -5.56 28.11
C ASP A 261 8.82 -6.68 27.62
N MET A 262 8.74 -7.04 26.34
CA MET A 262 9.56 -8.10 25.74
C MET A 262 10.83 -7.53 25.10
N HIS A 263 10.80 -6.29 24.62
CA HIS A 263 11.87 -5.73 23.78
C HIS A 263 12.73 -4.66 24.46
N PHE A 264 12.42 -4.24 25.69
CA PHE A 264 13.17 -3.20 26.41
C PHE A 264 14.67 -3.52 26.58
N VAL A 265 15.03 -4.81 26.62
CA VAL A 265 16.42 -5.27 26.71
C VAL A 265 17.24 -4.98 25.45
N PHE A 266 16.59 -4.67 24.32
CA PHE A 266 17.24 -4.45 23.03
C PHE A 266 17.36 -2.97 22.63
N CYS A 267 17.10 -2.03 23.54
CA CYS A 267 17.19 -0.60 23.25
C CYS A 267 18.58 -0.23 22.71
N ASP A 268 19.64 -0.67 23.37
CA ASP A 268 21.04 -0.39 22.97
C ASP A 268 21.39 -1.01 21.62
N TYR A 269 21.03 -2.28 21.40
CA TYR A 269 21.18 -2.96 20.12
C TYR A 269 20.45 -2.22 19.00
N THR A 270 19.25 -1.70 19.27
CA THR A 270 18.47 -0.96 18.30
C THR A 270 19.16 0.36 17.93
N TYR A 271 19.74 1.09 18.89
CA TYR A 271 20.56 2.27 18.60
C TYR A 271 21.81 1.92 17.79
N GLN A 272 22.52 0.86 18.17
CA GLN A 272 23.74 0.39 17.50
C GLN A 272 23.52 -0.05 16.05
N VAL A 273 22.27 -0.37 15.67
CA VAL A 273 21.89 -0.72 14.29
C VAL A 273 21.35 0.50 13.55
N LEU A 274 20.36 1.19 14.12
CA LEU A 274 19.62 2.23 13.41
C LEU A 274 20.42 3.53 13.23
N LEU A 275 21.28 3.91 14.18
CA LEU A 275 22.12 5.10 14.03
C LEU A 275 23.13 4.93 12.88
N PRO A 276 23.96 3.86 12.83
CA PRO A 276 24.82 3.59 11.67
C PRO A 276 24.04 3.44 10.36
N PHE A 277 22.87 2.80 10.40
CA PHE A 277 22.03 2.62 9.22
C PHE A 277 21.67 3.94 8.54
N THR A 278 21.31 4.98 9.29
CA THR A 278 20.98 6.29 8.69
C THR A 278 22.19 6.98 8.03
N ARG A 279 23.42 6.59 8.39
CA ARG A 279 24.68 7.13 7.84
C ARG A 279 25.24 6.32 6.68
N ASP A 280 24.69 5.14 6.41
CA ASP A 280 25.20 4.22 5.41
C ASP A 280 24.67 4.54 4.01
N SER A 281 25.53 5.06 3.14
CA SER A 281 25.19 5.37 1.75
C SER A 281 25.08 4.15 0.84
N THR A 282 25.57 2.97 1.25
CA THR A 282 25.43 1.73 0.48
C THR A 282 23.98 1.29 0.40
N ILE A 283 23.14 1.69 1.36
CA ILE A 283 21.69 1.45 1.34
C ILE A 283 21.04 2.01 0.07
N LEU A 284 21.60 3.06 -0.55
CA LEU A 284 21.05 3.66 -1.76
C LEU A 284 20.94 2.70 -2.95
N GLU A 285 21.67 1.59 -2.92
CA GLU A 285 21.61 0.54 -3.95
C GLU A 285 20.18 0.04 -4.19
N HIS A 286 19.34 -0.06 -3.15
CA HIS A 286 17.97 -0.58 -3.32
C HIS A 286 17.11 0.31 -4.26
N PHE A 287 17.38 1.62 -4.32
CA PHE A 287 16.68 2.55 -5.21
C PHE A 287 16.95 2.26 -6.70
N GLN A 288 18.03 1.58 -7.06
CA GLN A 288 18.32 1.21 -8.46
C GLN A 288 17.27 0.25 -9.04
N SER A 289 16.63 -0.54 -8.17
CA SER A 289 15.62 -1.53 -8.53
C SER A 289 14.21 -1.15 -8.09
N SER A 290 14.04 0.03 -7.50
CA SER A 290 12.79 0.51 -6.92
C SER A 290 12.16 1.60 -7.78
N LEU A 291 10.82 1.72 -7.72
CA LEU A 291 10.12 2.90 -8.24
C LEU A 291 10.31 4.13 -7.33
N ALA A 292 10.81 3.92 -6.11
CA ALA A 292 11.04 4.99 -5.17
C ALA A 292 12.28 5.83 -5.53
N ASN A 293 12.27 7.09 -5.12
CA ASN A 293 13.44 7.97 -5.22
C ASN A 293 13.98 8.33 -3.83
N PRO A 294 15.31 8.41 -3.66
CA PRO A 294 15.86 8.85 -2.41
C PRO A 294 15.46 10.31 -2.13
N PRO A 295 15.08 10.64 -0.88
CA PRO A 295 14.81 12.01 -0.46
C PRO A 295 16.05 12.87 -0.65
N ARG A 296 15.86 14.07 -1.20
CA ARG A 296 16.96 15.00 -1.49
C ARG A 296 16.73 16.35 -0.82
N ALA A 297 17.80 16.90 -0.27
CA ALA A 297 17.88 18.26 0.24
C ALA A 297 18.54 19.19 -0.80
N ILE A 298 18.02 20.43 -0.93
CA ILE A 298 18.52 21.43 -1.89
C ILE A 298 19.36 22.49 -1.16
N GLY A 299 20.56 22.75 -1.69
CA GLY A 299 21.43 23.82 -1.23
C GLY A 299 21.05 25.23 -1.73
N LYS A 300 21.19 26.28 -0.89
CA LYS A 300 21.12 27.73 -1.17
C LYS A 300 22.37 28.25 -1.90
N LYS A 301 23.54 27.59 -1.74
CA LYS A 301 24.82 28.05 -2.32
C LYS A 301 25.24 27.33 -3.61
N ALA A 302 24.60 26.23 -3.96
CA ALA A 302 24.82 25.54 -5.22
C ALA A 302 23.49 24.93 -5.64
N ASN A 303 23.12 25.01 -6.92
CA ASN A 303 21.98 24.31 -7.52
C ASN A 303 22.13 22.76 -7.48
N VAL A 304 22.88 22.22 -6.51
CA VAL A 304 23.20 20.80 -6.36
C VAL A 304 22.35 20.22 -5.25
N SER A 305 21.57 19.21 -5.63
CA SER A 305 20.66 18.46 -4.77
C SER A 305 21.38 17.21 -4.22
N GLN A 306 21.48 17.07 -2.89
CA GLN A 306 22.15 15.94 -2.23
C GLN A 306 21.12 15.04 -1.53
N VAL A 307 21.35 13.72 -1.55
CA VAL A 307 20.50 12.74 -0.86
C VAL A 307 20.64 12.90 0.66
N PHE A 308 19.50 12.93 1.36
CA PHE A 308 19.44 13.06 2.81
C PHE A 308 18.25 12.25 3.39
N PRO A 309 18.45 11.41 4.41
CA PRO A 309 19.74 11.10 5.06
C PRO A 309 20.71 10.36 4.12
N PRO A 310 21.99 10.15 4.49
CA PRO A 310 22.94 9.43 3.65
C PRO A 310 22.43 8.08 3.12
N SER A 311 21.64 7.35 3.91
CA SER A 311 20.99 6.11 3.50
C SER A 311 19.82 6.26 2.53
N GLY A 312 19.29 7.47 2.38
CA GLY A 312 18.06 7.75 1.64
C GLY A 312 16.79 7.24 2.34
N VAL A 313 16.88 6.80 3.60
CA VAL A 313 15.74 6.23 4.34
C VAL A 313 15.42 7.07 5.55
N ILE A 314 14.23 7.66 5.57
CA ILE A 314 13.72 8.43 6.71
C ILE A 314 13.12 7.45 7.73
N PRO A 315 13.62 7.39 8.98
CA PRO A 315 13.01 6.54 10.01
C PRO A 315 11.55 6.92 10.26
N PHE A 316 10.71 5.90 10.42
CA PHE A 316 9.26 6.02 10.59
C PHE A 316 8.79 5.21 11.80
N HIS A 317 7.53 5.38 12.20
CA HIS A 317 6.99 4.64 13.35
C HIS A 317 6.89 3.14 13.05
N GLY A 318 7.50 2.30 13.89
CA GLY A 318 7.57 0.86 13.67
C GLY A 318 8.80 0.44 12.87
N PHE A 319 9.75 1.35 12.61
CA PHE A 319 10.97 1.02 11.88
C PHE A 319 11.90 0.10 12.67
N SER A 320 11.95 0.24 14.01
CA SER A 320 12.73 -0.68 14.84
C SER A 320 12.13 -2.08 14.90
N MET A 321 10.85 -2.26 14.61
CA MET A 321 10.19 -3.57 14.62
C MET A 321 10.80 -4.54 13.60
N TYR A 322 11.58 -4.03 12.64
CA TYR A 322 12.40 -4.85 11.74
C TYR A 322 13.72 -5.33 12.38
N VAL A 323 14.25 -4.60 13.35
CA VAL A 323 15.49 -4.91 14.08
C VAL A 323 15.19 -5.82 15.27
N LEU A 324 14.12 -5.52 16.03
CA LEU A 324 13.84 -6.16 17.32
C LEU A 324 13.82 -7.69 17.29
N PRO A 325 13.18 -8.37 16.30
CA PRO A 325 13.22 -9.83 16.23
C PRO A 325 14.63 -10.39 15.97
N LEU A 326 15.48 -9.62 15.28
CA LEU A 326 16.85 -10.03 14.96
C LEU A 326 17.77 -9.94 16.18
N CYS A 327 17.46 -9.10 17.16
CA CYS A 327 18.22 -9.01 18.41
C CYS A 327 18.17 -10.30 19.25
N TYR A 328 17.13 -11.12 19.08
CA TYR A 328 17.08 -12.46 19.68
C TYR A 328 18.02 -13.47 19.00
N LEU A 329 18.43 -13.20 17.76
CA LEU A 329 19.22 -14.11 16.94
C LEU A 329 20.71 -13.74 16.92
N TYR A 330 21.05 -12.47 17.15
CA TYR A 330 22.40 -11.95 17.05
C TYR A 330 22.74 -11.11 18.28
N ASP A 331 23.78 -11.54 19.00
CA ASP A 331 24.36 -10.89 20.17
C ASP A 331 25.50 -9.92 19.81
N ASP A 332 26.12 -10.08 18.64
CA ASP A 332 27.09 -9.12 18.11
C ASP A 332 26.40 -8.01 17.28
N PRO A 333 26.50 -6.73 17.69
CA PRO A 333 25.85 -5.62 16.99
C PRO A 333 26.38 -5.38 15.56
N VAL A 334 27.64 -5.75 15.29
CA VAL A 334 28.22 -5.62 13.94
C VAL A 334 27.56 -6.62 13.00
N THR A 335 27.48 -7.89 13.42
CA THR A 335 26.76 -8.96 12.71
C THR A 335 25.30 -8.58 12.52
N LEU A 336 24.63 -8.17 13.59
CA LEU A 336 23.23 -7.75 13.56
C LEU A 336 23.00 -6.63 12.53
N TYR A 337 23.87 -5.61 12.52
CA TYR A 337 23.80 -4.52 11.56
C TYR A 337 23.99 -4.99 10.11
N VAL A 338 24.99 -5.84 9.84
CA VAL A 338 25.26 -6.38 8.49
C VAL A 338 24.06 -7.17 7.97
N ILE A 339 23.45 -8.00 8.83
CA ILE A 339 22.24 -8.75 8.50
C ILE A 339 21.07 -7.82 8.24
N PHE A 340 20.83 -6.87 9.13
CA PHE A 340 19.74 -5.90 9.00
C PHE A 340 19.86 -5.11 7.68
N ARG A 341 21.06 -4.61 7.36
CA ARG A 341 21.36 -3.93 6.10
C ARG A 341 20.98 -4.77 4.88
N GLN A 342 21.39 -6.04 4.86
CA GLN A 342 21.10 -6.94 3.74
C GLN A 342 19.61 -7.28 3.63
N LEU A 343 18.93 -7.51 4.76
CA LEU A 343 17.49 -7.71 4.79
C LEU A 343 16.74 -6.48 4.30
N TYR A 344 17.21 -5.29 4.68
CA TYR A 344 16.60 -4.05 4.27
C TYR A 344 16.70 -3.82 2.76
N ILE A 345 17.91 -3.90 2.19
CA ILE A 345 18.16 -3.67 0.76
C ILE A 345 17.42 -4.68 -0.13
N ARG A 346 17.18 -5.90 0.36
CA ARG A 346 16.53 -6.97 -0.43
C ARG A 346 15.02 -7.06 -0.23
N TYR A 347 14.54 -6.82 0.98
CA TYR A 347 13.18 -7.17 1.38
C TYR A 347 12.44 -6.02 2.08
N PHE A 348 12.99 -5.43 3.15
CA PHE A 348 12.20 -4.49 3.95
C PHE A 348 11.83 -3.20 3.20
N TYR A 349 12.65 -2.73 2.25
CA TYR A 349 12.31 -1.57 1.42
C TYR A 349 11.00 -1.75 0.64
N LYS A 350 10.66 -3.00 0.28
CA LYS A 350 9.44 -3.35 -0.47
C LYS A 350 8.17 -3.19 0.36
N LEU A 351 8.29 -3.22 1.69
CA LEU A 351 7.15 -3.05 2.61
C LEU A 351 6.66 -1.60 2.71
N HIS A 352 7.43 -0.65 2.15
CA HIS A 352 7.07 0.78 2.13
C HIS A 352 7.30 1.44 0.76
N THR A 353 7.39 0.61 -0.28
CA THR A 353 7.44 1.02 -1.68
C THR A 353 6.18 0.53 -2.38
N ILE A 354 5.49 1.43 -3.08
CA ILE A 354 4.34 1.12 -3.92
C ILE A 354 4.86 0.66 -5.29
N SER A 355 4.72 -0.62 -5.60
CA SER A 355 5.11 -1.18 -6.90
C SER A 355 4.19 -2.31 -7.31
N ASN A 356 4.38 -2.82 -8.53
CA ASN A 356 3.69 -3.99 -9.05
C ASN A 356 4.40 -5.31 -8.69
N ASP A 357 5.48 -5.28 -7.90
CA ASP A 357 6.16 -6.48 -7.42
C ASP A 357 5.22 -7.25 -6.48
N PRO A 358 4.98 -8.56 -6.71
CA PRO A 358 4.21 -9.39 -5.79
C PRO A 358 4.72 -9.39 -4.34
N SER A 359 6.02 -9.11 -4.15
CA SER A 359 6.66 -9.04 -2.83
C SER A 359 6.59 -7.66 -2.17
N SER A 360 6.00 -6.66 -2.85
CA SER A 360 5.76 -5.32 -2.29
C SER A 360 4.60 -5.34 -1.32
N ILE A 361 4.47 -4.30 -0.50
CA ILE A 361 3.31 -4.14 0.39
C ILE A 361 1.98 -4.21 -0.35
N LEU A 362 1.88 -3.63 -1.56
CA LEU A 362 0.68 -3.70 -2.38
C LEU A 362 0.41 -5.14 -2.84
N GLY A 363 1.46 -5.86 -3.28
CA GLY A 363 1.37 -7.27 -3.63
C GLY A 363 0.94 -8.16 -2.46
N LEU A 364 1.47 -7.90 -1.27
CA LEU A 364 1.13 -8.61 -0.03
C LEU A 364 -0.30 -8.32 0.42
N CYS A 365 -0.78 -7.07 0.35
CA CYS A 365 -2.18 -6.74 0.62
C CYS A 365 -3.13 -7.47 -0.34
N LEU A 366 -2.81 -7.50 -1.64
CA LEU A 366 -3.60 -8.25 -2.63
C LEU A 366 -3.59 -9.75 -2.37
N LEU A 367 -2.45 -10.31 -1.93
CA LEU A 367 -2.35 -11.71 -1.53
C LEU A 367 -3.18 -11.98 -0.27
N PHE A 368 -3.12 -11.10 0.74
CA PHE A 368 -3.91 -11.22 1.95
C PHE A 368 -5.40 -11.21 1.63
N GLU A 369 -5.87 -10.23 0.84
CA GLU A 369 -7.26 -10.12 0.41
C GLU A 369 -7.74 -11.40 -0.29
N ARG A 370 -6.91 -11.94 -1.21
CA ARG A 370 -7.15 -13.22 -1.90
C ARG A 370 -7.31 -14.38 -0.93
N LEU A 371 -6.37 -14.50 0.01
CA LEU A 371 -6.34 -15.58 0.97
C LEU A 371 -7.53 -15.49 1.93
N LEU A 372 -7.89 -14.28 2.38
CA LEU A 372 -9.04 -14.06 3.24
C LEU A 372 -10.34 -14.43 2.52
N GLN A 373 -10.50 -13.98 1.28
CA GLN A 373 -11.67 -14.33 0.47
C GLN A 373 -11.77 -15.84 0.23
N TRP A 374 -10.64 -16.52 0.04
CA TRP A 374 -10.63 -17.96 -0.24
C TRP A 374 -10.78 -18.84 1.00
N ARG A 375 -10.13 -18.48 2.10
CA ARG A 375 -10.10 -19.27 3.34
C ARG A 375 -11.28 -18.97 4.26
N GLU A 376 -11.67 -17.70 4.36
CA GLU A 376 -12.67 -17.18 5.30
C GLU A 376 -13.67 -16.25 4.58
N PRO A 377 -14.44 -16.76 3.59
CA PRO A 377 -15.33 -15.93 2.78
C PRO A 377 -16.40 -15.22 3.61
N GLU A 378 -16.89 -15.83 4.69
CA GLU A 378 -17.88 -15.22 5.58
C GLU A 378 -17.34 -13.95 6.23
N ILE A 379 -16.10 -13.99 6.74
CA ILE A 379 -15.42 -12.82 7.32
C ILE A 379 -15.22 -11.76 6.25
N PHE A 380 -14.73 -12.15 5.07
CA PHE A 380 -14.51 -11.24 3.95
C PHE A 380 -15.79 -10.48 3.55
N PHE A 381 -16.90 -11.20 3.36
CA PHE A 381 -18.18 -10.58 3.00
C PHE A 381 -18.79 -9.77 4.15
N HIS A 382 -18.59 -10.20 5.39
CA HIS A 382 -18.99 -9.43 6.56
C HIS A 382 -18.25 -8.08 6.62
N LEU A 383 -16.92 -8.07 6.50
CA LEU A 383 -16.11 -6.84 6.45
C LEU A 383 -16.58 -5.92 5.33
N ARG A 384 -16.75 -6.46 4.11
CA ARG A 384 -17.27 -5.73 2.95
C ARG A 384 -18.64 -5.13 3.19
N SER A 385 -19.57 -5.87 3.79
CA SER A 385 -20.94 -5.40 4.08
C SER A 385 -20.97 -4.24 5.09
N ASN A 386 -19.96 -4.17 5.95
CA ASN A 386 -19.77 -3.09 6.92
C ASN A 386 -18.89 -1.95 6.37
N GLY A 387 -18.54 -1.97 5.09
CA GLY A 387 -17.68 -0.95 4.46
C GLY A 387 -16.23 -0.99 4.92
N ILE A 388 -15.79 -2.10 5.54
CA ILE A 388 -14.42 -2.31 5.97
C ILE A 388 -13.65 -2.93 4.80
N GLN A 389 -12.50 -2.33 4.46
CA GLN A 389 -11.61 -2.89 3.45
C GLN A 389 -10.87 -4.09 4.08
N PRO A 390 -11.06 -5.31 3.56
CA PRO A 390 -10.41 -6.50 4.07
C PRO A 390 -8.88 -6.45 3.96
#